data_AF-A0A1G9RGX0-F1
#
_entry.id   AF-A0A1G9RGX0-F1
#
_cell.length_a   1.000
_cell.length_b   1.000
_cell.length_c   1.000
_cell.angle_alpha   90.00
_cell.angle_beta   90.00
_cell.angle_gamma   90.00
#
_symmetry.space_group_name_H-M   'P 1'
#
loop_
_entity.id
_entity.type
_entity.pdbx_description
1 polymer ?
#
loop_
_entity_poly.entity_id
_entity_poly.type
_entity_poly.pdbx_seq_one_letter_code
_entity_poly.pdbx_strand_id
1 'polypeptide(L)' 'MGRDTRDTVYCNIQMPMAQGREFLELISELRASGTHPALEPVFDEIQGELESSIEFVEEMLQGSGGIGRRLP' A
#
# COMPACT_ATOMS: atom_id res chain seq x y z
N MET A 1 -0.08 -34.91 4.76
CA MET A 1 -0.84 -34.17 3.73
C MET A 1 -0.36 -32.74 3.74
N GLY A 2 0.67 -32.41 2.96
CA GLY A 2 1.13 -31.03 2.79
C GLY A 2 0.21 -30.35 1.80
N ARG A 3 -0.66 -29.45 2.28
CA ARG A 3 -1.41 -28.58 1.36
C ARG A 3 -0.47 -27.48 0.92
N ASP A 4 -0.39 -27.38 -0.40
CA ASP A 4 0.41 -26.44 -1.16
C ASP A 4 0.25 -25.00 -0.66
N THR A 5 1.38 -24.34 -0.45
CA THR A 5 1.49 -22.88 -0.34
C THR A 5 1.29 -22.19 -1.71
N ARG A 6 0.40 -22.72 -2.57
CA ARG A 6 0.28 -22.35 -4.01
C ARG A 6 -0.99 -21.56 -4.37
N ASP A 7 -1.88 -21.29 -3.43
CA ASP A 7 -3.14 -20.57 -3.72
C ASP A 7 -3.07 -19.10 -3.25
N THR A 8 -1.97 -18.39 -3.58
CA THR A 8 -1.79 -16.97 -3.25
C THR A 8 -2.04 -16.09 -4.47
N VAL A 9 -2.85 -15.04 -4.30
CA VAL A 9 -3.09 -14.02 -5.34
C VAL A 9 -2.04 -12.92 -5.21
N TYR A 10 -1.34 -12.61 -6.30
CA TYR A 10 -0.40 -11.49 -6.37
C TYR A 10 -0.99 -10.34 -7.18
N CYS A 11 -1.05 -9.15 -6.58
CA CYS A 11 -1.57 -7.96 -7.22
C CYS A 11 -0.47 -6.88 -7.29
N ASN A 12 -0.18 -6.37 -8.49
CA ASN A 12 0.63 -5.17 -8.67
C ASN A 12 -0.30 -4.04 -9.13
N ILE A 13 -0.60 -3.09 -8.25
CA ILE A 13 -1.57 -2.03 -8.49
C ILE A 13 -0.84 -0.70 -8.50
N GLN A 14 -1.07 0.10 -9.53
CA GLN A 14 -0.60 1.48 -9.62
C GLN A 14 -1.79 2.42 -9.76
N MET A 15 -1.73 3.58 -9.10
CA MET A 15 -2.77 4.58 -9.16
C MET A 15 -2.20 5.99 -8.94
N PRO A 16 -2.88 7.05 -9.39
CA PRO A 16 -2.53 8.43 -9.03
C PRO A 16 -2.57 8.66 -7.52
N MET A 17 -1.74 9.59 -7.02
CA MET A 17 -1.65 9.91 -5.59
C MET A 17 -2.99 10.20 -4.92
N ALA A 18 -3.91 10.90 -5.60
CA ALA A 18 -5.23 11.18 -5.06
C ALA A 18 -6.05 9.90 -4.81
N GLN A 19 -6.02 8.96 -5.76
CA GLN A 19 -6.69 7.66 -5.62
C GLN A 19 -6.00 6.79 -4.55
N GLY A 20 -4.67 6.88 -4.44
CA GLY A 20 -3.91 6.20 -3.38
C GLY A 20 -4.36 6.62 -1.98
N ARG A 21 -4.55 7.92 -1.75
CA ARG A 21 -5.03 8.44 -0.47
C ARG A 21 -6.48 8.04 -0.19
N GLU A 22 -7.37 8.18 -1.17
CA GLU A 22 -8.77 7.75 -1.04
C GLU A 22 -8.85 6.26 -0.74
N PHE A 23 -8.02 5.43 -1.39
CA PHE A 23 -8.00 4.00 -1.14
C PHE A 23 -7.46 3.65 0.25
N LEU A 24 -6.43 4.37 0.73
CA LEU A 24 -5.92 4.21 2.08
C LEU A 24 -7.00 4.51 3.15
N GLU A 25 -7.75 5.60 2.96
CA GLU A 25 -8.87 5.97 3.83
C GLU A 25 -9.93 4.86 3.85
N LEU A 26 -10.33 4.36 2.68
CA LEU A 26 -11.29 3.26 2.55
C LEU A 26 -10.83 1.98 3.26
N ILE A 27 -9.55 1.60 3.12
CA ILE A 27 -9.00 0.41 3.80
C ILE A 27 -9.02 0.59 5.31
N SER A 28 -8.69 1.78 5.80
CA SER A 28 -8.77 2.11 7.23
C SER A 28 -10.19 1.96 7.78
N GLU A 29 -11.19 2.45 7.05
CA GLU A 29 -12.61 2.31 7.40
C GLU A 29 -13.06 0.84 7.41
N LEU A 30 -12.69 0.07 6.38
CA LEU A 30 -13.02 -1.36 6.28
C LEU A 30 -12.40 -2.15 7.43
N ARG A 31 -11.15 -1.84 7.78
CA ARG A 31 -10.45 -2.46 8.91
C ARG A 31 -11.14 -2.12 10.24
N ALA A 32 -11.41 -0.84 10.47
CA ALA A 32 -12.08 -0.36 11.68
C ALA A 32 -13.50 -0.93 11.84
N SER A 33 -14.19 -1.23 10.74
CA SER A 33 -15.52 -1.82 10.76
C SER A 33 -15.55 -3.25 11.35
N GLY A 34 -14.44 -3.99 11.26
CA GLY A 34 -14.35 -5.38 11.69
C GLY A 34 -15.31 -6.35 10.97
N THR A 35 -15.96 -5.94 9.88
CA THR A 35 -16.95 -6.76 9.16
C THR A 35 -16.33 -7.89 8.34
N HIS A 36 -15.01 -7.82 8.10
CA HIS A 36 -14.27 -8.79 7.29
C HIS A 36 -13.05 -9.34 8.04
N PRO A 37 -13.23 -10.11 9.14
CA PRO A 37 -12.12 -10.56 9.98
C PRO A 37 -11.13 -11.48 9.27
N ALA A 38 -11.57 -12.21 8.23
CA ALA A 38 -10.67 -13.03 7.42
C ALA A 38 -9.73 -12.21 6.51
N LEU A 39 -10.07 -10.95 6.23
CA LEU A 39 -9.27 -10.03 5.43
C LEU A 39 -8.42 -9.09 6.29
N GLU A 40 -8.53 -9.15 7.62
CA GLU A 40 -7.77 -8.29 8.52
C GLU A 40 -6.25 -8.30 8.23
N PRO A 41 -5.58 -9.46 8.05
CA PRO A 41 -4.15 -9.47 7.72
C PRO A 41 -3.86 -8.83 6.36
N VAL A 42 -4.78 -8.97 5.41
CA VAL A 42 -4.64 -8.41 4.06
C VAL A 42 -4.85 -6.89 4.08
N PHE A 43 -5.79 -6.39 4.87
CA PHE A 43 -5.99 -4.95 5.05
C PHE A 43 -4.80 -4.28 5.74
N ASP A 44 -4.23 -4.93 6.77
CA ASP A 44 -3.02 -4.43 7.44
C ASP A 44 -1.83 -4.34 6.46
N GLU A 45 -1.62 -5.37 5.63
CA GLU A 45 -0.58 -5.38 4.59
C GLU A 45 -0.83 -4.30 3.53
N ILE A 46 -2.05 -4.20 2.99
CA ILE A 46 -2.41 -3.16 2.01
C ILE A 46 -2.18 -1.76 2.60
N GLN A 47 -2.58 -1.53 3.85
CA GLN A 47 -2.43 -0.24 4.51
C GLN A 47 -0.95 0.15 4.61
N GLY A 48 -0.09 -0.76 5.10
CA GLY A 48 1.34 -0.50 5.23
C GLY A 48 2.05 -0.27 3.88
N GLU A 49 1.71 -1.06 2.86
CA GLU A 49 2.26 -0.91 1.51
C GLU A 49 1.81 0.41 0.84
N LEU A 50 0.54 0.79 1.01
CA LEU A 50 0.03 2.07 0.52
C LEU A 50 0.68 3.26 1.21
N GLU A 51 0.78 3.25 2.54
CA GLU A 51 1.44 4.30 3.32
C GLU A 51 2.90 4.49 2.88
N SER A 52 3.65 3.38 2.79
CA SER A 52 5.06 3.39 2.36
C SER A 52 5.22 3.90 0.91
N SER A 53 4.33 3.48 0.01
CA SER A 53 4.37 3.91 -1.40
C SER A 53 4.02 5.40 -1.56
N ILE A 54 3.05 5.90 -0.80
CA ILE A 54 2.66 7.31 -0.77
C ILE A 54 3.81 8.16 -0.22
N GLU A 55 4.41 7.77 0.91
CA GLU A 55 5.57 8.45 1.51
C GLU A 55 6.73 8.54 0.51
N PHE A 56 7.06 7.42 -0.14
CA PHE A 56 8.10 7.39 -1.16
C PHE A 56 7.85 8.39 -2.31
N VAL A 57 6.63 8.43 -2.85
CA VAL A 57 6.28 9.36 -3.92
C VAL A 57 6.30 10.81 -3.43
N GLU A 58 5.83 11.08 -2.20
CA GLU A 58 5.93 12.40 -1.58
C GLU A 58 7.38 12.86 -1.46
N GLU A 59 8.28 12.01 -0.96
CA GLU A 59 9.71 12.30 -0.87
C GLU A 59 10.32 12.59 -2.25
N MET A 60 9.96 11.81 -3.27
CA MET A 60 10.42 12.04 -4.64
C MET A 60 9.94 13.39 -5.19
N LEU A 61 8.68 13.76 -4.93
CA LEU A 61 8.12 15.04 -5.37
C LEU A 61 8.73 16.23 -4.61
N GLN A 62 9.02 16.07 -3.32
CA GLN A 62 9.70 17.08 -2.50
C GLN A 62 11.17 17.25 -2.92
N GLY A 63 11.88 16.15 -3.20
CA GLY A 63 13.26 16.15 -3.69
C GLY A 63 13.42 16.67 -5.13
N SER A 64 12.35 16.65 -5.93
CA SER A 64 12.35 17.20 -7.28
C SER A 64 12.38 18.74 -7.32
N GLY A 65 12.27 19.40 -6.17
CA GLY A 65 12.47 20.84 -6.01
C GLY A 65 13.91 21.28 -5.68
N GLY A 66 14.87 20.35 -5.51
CA GLY A 66 16.22 20.71 -5.07
C GLY A 66 17.28 19.67 -5.38
N ILE A 67 17.98 19.87 -6.50
CA ILE A 67 19.33 19.41 -6.86
C ILE A 67 19.64 17.91 -6.65
N GLY A 68 20.01 17.26 -7.77
CA GLY A 68 20.30 15.85 -7.86
C GLY A 68 21.23 15.28 -6.78
N ARG A 69 20.86 14.09 -6.30
CA ARG A 69 21.74 13.24 -5.52
C ARG A 69 22.08 12.02 -6.37
N ARG A 70 23.34 11.95 -6.81
CA ARG A 70 23.94 10.71 -7.33
C ARG A 70 23.85 9.65 -6.23
N LEU A 71 23.29 8.50 -6.55
CA LEU A 71 23.55 7.26 -5.81
C LEU A 71 24.99 6.81 -6.12
N PRO A 72 25.73 6.20 -5.17
CA PRO A 72 27.03 5.60 -5.43
C PRO A 72 26.97 4.49 -6.48
#